data_AF-A0A1G9H8H3-F1
#
_entry.id   AF-A0A1G9H8H3-F1
#
_cell.length_a   1.000
_cell.length_b   1.000
_cell.length_c   1.000
_cell.angle_alpha   90.00
_cell.angle_beta   90.00
_cell.angle_gamma   90.00
#
_symmetry.space_group_name_H-M   'P 1'
#
loop_
_entity.id
_entity.type
_entity.pdbx_description
1 polymer ?
#
loop_
_entity_poly.entity_id
_entity_poly.type
_entity_poly.pdbx_seq_one_letter_code
_entity_poly.pdbx_strand_id
1 'polypeptide(L)'
;MRDPERIERIMSMVQAIWKQEPYMRFFQLMAVLESRYSKANNAFGRRELFEKEESRGILFPHNIVELFQLEDDVLEPFLASLLAEQQVRKSGSND
;
A
#
# COMPACT_ATOMS: atom_id res chain seq x y z
N MET A 1 16.30 -1.06 -19.54
CA MET A 1 16.86 -1.63 -18.29
C MET A 1 16.29 -0.82 -17.15
N ARG A 2 15.67 -1.45 -16.14
CA ARG A 2 15.13 -0.70 -14.99
C ARG A 2 16.29 -0.13 -14.17
N ASP A 3 16.12 1.06 -13.62
CA ASP A 3 17.10 1.71 -12.74
C ASP A 3 17.39 0.81 -11.52
N PRO A 4 18.64 0.35 -11.29
CA PRO A 4 18.98 -0.46 -10.13
C PRO A 4 18.73 0.23 -8.79
N GLU A 5 18.88 1.55 -8.71
CA GLU A 5 18.75 2.31 -7.47
C GLU A 5 17.29 2.45 -7.00
N ARG A 6 16.32 2.16 -7.88
CA ARG A 6 14.89 2.27 -7.56
C ARG A 6 14.47 1.46 -6.34
N ILE A 7 15.10 0.29 -6.13
CA ILE A 7 14.78 -0.61 -5.01
C ILE A 7 15.08 0.10 -3.69
N GLU A 8 16.29 0.66 -3.56
CA GLU A 8 16.72 1.36 -2.34
C GLU A 8 15.87 2.62 -2.09
N ARG A 9 15.50 3.35 -3.15
CA ARG A 9 14.60 4.51 -3.02
C ARG A 9 13.23 4.10 -2.49
N ILE A 10 12.57 3.14 -3.12
CA ILE A 10 11.25 2.65 -2.70
C ILE A 10 11.31 2.12 -1.26
N MET A 11 12.30 1.31 -0.94
CA MET A 11 12.46 0.74 0.41
C MET A 11 12.70 1.83 1.47
N SER A 12 13.50 2.84 1.15
CA SER A 12 13.73 3.98 2.05
C SER A 12 12.45 4.76 2.32
N MET A 13 11.61 4.95 1.30
CA MET A 13 10.31 5.63 1.45
C MET A 13 9.33 4.82 2.29
N VAL A 14 9.21 3.51 2.03
CA VAL A 14 8.38 2.60 2.84
C VAL A 14 8.84 2.60 4.28
N GLN A 15 10.16 2.55 4.53
CA GLN A 15 10.72 2.61 5.88
C GLN A 15 10.40 3.94 6.58
N ALA A 16 10.49 5.07 5.86
CA ALA A 16 10.18 6.39 6.41
C ALA A 16 8.70 6.52 6.80
N ILE A 17 7.79 5.99 5.97
CA ILE A 17 6.35 5.91 6.28
C ILE A 17 6.16 5.03 7.53
N TRP A 18 6.80 3.87 7.57
CA TRP A 18 6.64 2.90 8.65
C TRP A 18 7.09 3.44 10.01
N LYS A 19 8.18 4.21 10.04
CA LYS A 19 8.68 4.84 11.28
C LYS A 19 7.67 5.78 11.95
N GLN A 20 6.65 6.26 11.25
CA GLN A 20 5.57 7.05 11.84
C GLN A 20 4.47 6.20 12.50
N GLU A 21 4.41 4.92 12.19
CA GLU A 21 3.40 3.97 12.65
C GLU A 21 4.08 2.81 13.39
N PRO A 22 4.79 3.07 14.52
CA PRO A 22 5.70 2.11 15.15
C PRO A 22 5.00 0.84 15.68
N TYR A 23 3.68 0.90 15.87
CA TYR A 23 2.87 -0.24 16.32
C TYR A 23 2.38 -1.13 15.18
N MET A 24 2.50 -0.67 13.93
CA MET A 24 2.06 -1.42 12.76
C MET A 24 3.11 -2.46 12.37
N ARG A 25 2.71 -3.69 12.07
CA ARG A 25 3.63 -4.69 11.48
C ARG A 25 3.81 -4.45 9.99
N PHE A 26 4.91 -4.90 9.42
CA PHE A 26 5.23 -4.68 7.99
C PHE A 26 4.10 -5.08 7.03
N PHE A 27 3.53 -6.30 7.15
CA PHE A 27 2.43 -6.72 6.27
C PHE A 27 1.14 -5.93 6.48
N GLN A 28 0.91 -5.39 7.68
CA GLN A 28 -0.22 -4.48 7.92
C GLN A 28 0.01 -3.14 7.22
N LEU A 29 1.25 -2.63 7.24
CA LEU A 29 1.64 -1.45 6.47
C LEU A 29 1.41 -1.68 4.98
N MET A 30 1.88 -2.81 4.43
CA MET A 30 1.68 -3.11 3.01
C MET A 30 0.20 -3.16 2.63
N ALA A 31 -0.63 -3.86 3.41
CA ALA A 31 -2.08 -3.91 3.18
C ALA A 31 -2.75 -2.51 3.24
N VAL A 32 -2.27 -1.64 4.14
CA VAL A 32 -2.73 -0.24 4.20
C VAL A 32 -2.30 0.53 2.95
N LEU A 33 -1.05 0.39 2.51
CA LEU A 33 -0.55 1.05 1.30
C LEU A 33 -1.34 0.60 0.06
N GLU A 34 -1.59 -0.70 -0.09
CA GLU A 34 -2.40 -1.28 -1.17
C GLU A 34 -3.81 -0.70 -1.18
N SER A 35 -4.49 -0.73 -0.03
CA SER A 35 -5.85 -0.20 0.14
C SER A 35 -5.91 1.30 -0.18
N ARG A 36 -4.94 2.09 0.32
CA ARG A 36 -4.89 3.54 0.06
C ARG A 36 -4.68 3.85 -1.41
N TYR A 37 -3.74 3.15 -2.06
CA TYR A 37 -3.48 3.34 -3.48
C TYR A 37 -4.73 3.00 -4.31
N SER A 38 -5.33 1.83 -4.05
CA SER A 38 -6.54 1.38 -4.75
C SER A 38 -7.69 2.38 -4.61
N LYS A 39 -7.94 2.87 -3.39
CA LYS A 39 -8.99 3.86 -3.12
C LYS A 39 -8.75 5.18 -3.86
N ALA A 40 -7.51 5.65 -3.94
CA ALA A 40 -7.16 6.89 -4.63
C ALA A 40 -7.21 6.75 -6.16
N ASN A 41 -7.13 5.53 -6.69
CA ASN A 41 -6.99 5.25 -8.12
C ASN A 41 -8.14 4.39 -8.67
N ASN A 42 -9.39 4.79 -8.43
CA ASN A 42 -10.59 4.15 -9.00
C ASN A 42 -10.67 2.63 -8.74
N ALA A 43 -10.34 2.20 -7.52
CA ALA A 43 -10.29 0.79 -7.12
C ALA A 43 -9.29 -0.06 -7.93
N PHE A 44 -8.18 0.53 -8.38
CA PHE A 44 -7.08 -0.19 -9.03
C PHE A 44 -6.66 -1.42 -8.23
N GLY A 45 -6.41 -2.54 -8.91
CA GLY A 45 -5.96 -3.77 -8.28
C GLY A 45 -7.03 -4.51 -7.45
N ARG A 46 -8.26 -3.98 -7.36
CA ARG A 46 -9.34 -4.67 -6.65
C ARG A 46 -9.76 -5.91 -7.44
N ARG A 47 -9.79 -7.05 -6.76
CA ARG A 47 -10.29 -8.33 -7.29
C ARG A 47 -11.39 -8.86 -6.39
N GLU A 48 -12.41 -9.42 -7.01
CA GLU A 48 -13.36 -10.29 -6.33
C GLU A 48 -12.87 -11.72 -6.51
N LEU A 49 -12.70 -12.41 -5.39
CA LEU A 49 -12.29 -13.79 -5.33
C LEU A 49 -13.36 -14.58 -4.59
N PHE A 50 -13.39 -15.88 -4.85
CA PHE A 50 -14.30 -16.81 -4.18
C PHE A 50 -13.49 -17.85 -3.44
N GLU A 51 -13.60 -17.87 -2.12
CA GLU A 51 -12.96 -18.89 -1.29
C GLU A 51 -13.94 -20.05 -1.15
N LYS A 52 -13.49 -21.26 -1.48
CA LYS A 52 -14.28 -22.46 -1.29
C LYS A 52 -14.04 -23.01 0.11
N GLU A 53 -15.07 -23.01 0.95
CA GLU A 53 -15.04 -23.76 2.20
C GLU A 53 -15.04 -25.25 1.87
N GLU A 54 -13.90 -25.92 2.04
CA GLU A 54 -13.72 -27.31 1.60
C GLU A 54 -14.73 -28.29 2.24
N SER A 55 -15.16 -28.02 3.48
CA SER A 55 -16.06 -28.88 4.24
C SER A 55 -17.52 -28.83 3.75
N ARG A 56 -17.95 -27.73 3.13
CA ARG A 56 -19.35 -27.49 2.72
C ARG A 56 -19.52 -27.22 1.22
N GLY A 57 -18.43 -26.98 0.51
CA GLY A 57 -18.44 -26.61 -0.90
C GLY A 57 -19.05 -25.22 -1.18
N ILE A 58 -19.25 -24.40 -0.14
CA ILE A 58 -19.82 -23.05 -0.26
C ILE A 58 -18.71 -22.08 -0.70
N LEU A 59 -19.04 -21.21 -1.65
CA LEU A 59 -18.17 -20.13 -2.10
C LEU A 59 -18.47 -18.86 -1.30
N PHE A 60 -17.45 -18.28 -0.68
CA PHE A 60 -17.53 -17.01 0.02
C PHE A 60 -16.84 -15.92 -0.81
N PRO A 61 -17.55 -14.84 -1.20
CA PRO A 61 -16.92 -13.74 -1.90
C PRO A 61 -16.00 -12.99 -0.94
N HIS A 62 -14.77 -12.74 -1.38
CA HIS A 62 -13.81 -11.89 -0.70
C HIS A 62 -13.22 -10.90 -1.69
N ASN A 63 -13.11 -9.64 -1.25
CA ASN A 63 -12.46 -8.60 -2.04
C ASN A 63 -11.02 -8.49 -1.57
N ILE A 64 -10.08 -8.61 -2.49
CA ILE A 64 -8.67 -8.30 -2.23
C ILE A 64 -8.25 -7.09 -3.05
N VAL A 65 -7.18 -6.45 -2.63
CA VAL A 65 -6.42 -5.52 -3.46
C VAL A 65 -5.07 -6.16 -3.69
N GLU A 66 -4.66 -6.27 -4.95
CA GLU A 66 -3.31 -6.65 -5.32
C GLU A 66 -2.72 -5.60 -6.25
N LEU A 67 -1.50 -5.15 -5.97
CA LEU A 67 -0.80 -4.15 -6.78
C LEU A 67 0.22 -4.77 -7.74
N PHE A 68 0.04 -6.03 -8.13
CA PHE A 68 1.00 -6.76 -8.97
C PHE A 68 1.32 -6.06 -10.31
N GLN A 69 0.34 -5.33 -10.86
CA GLN A 69 0.49 -4.57 -12.11
C GLN A 69 0.88 -3.09 -11.89
N LEU A 70 1.13 -2.68 -10.65
CA LEU A 70 1.58 -1.33 -10.36
C LEU A 70 3.08 -1.22 -10.65
N GLU A 71 3.44 -0.32 -11.57
CA GLU A 71 4.83 -0.09 -11.92
C GLU A 71 5.49 0.93 -10.97
N ASP A 72 6.82 0.82 -10.87
CA ASP A 72 7.65 1.59 -9.93
C ASP A 72 7.53 3.11 -10.15
N ASP A 73 7.36 3.55 -11.40
CA ASP A 73 7.21 4.96 -11.79
C ASP A 73 5.88 5.58 -11.35
N VAL A 74 4.89 4.75 -11.00
CA VAL A 74 3.61 5.17 -10.43
C VAL A 74 3.61 4.99 -8.91
N LEU A 75 4.26 3.94 -8.40
CA LEU A 75 4.40 3.68 -6.97
C LEU A 75 5.22 4.77 -6.27
N GLU A 76 6.35 5.19 -6.84
CA GLU A 76 7.26 6.14 -6.20
C GLU A 76 6.58 7.52 -5.95
N PRO A 77 5.88 8.14 -6.93
CA PRO A 77 5.11 9.37 -6.67
C PRO A 77 4.02 9.20 -5.61
N PHE A 78 3.36 8.04 -5.55
CA PHE A 78 2.37 7.77 -4.51
C PHE A 78 3.01 7.71 -3.12
N LEU A 79 4.12 7.01 -2.94
CA LEU A 79 4.83 6.98 -1.67
C LEU A 79 5.32 8.38 -1.27
N ALA A 80 5.75 9.19 -2.24
CA ALA A 80 6.19 10.56 -2.00
C ALA A 80 5.03 11.43 -1.49
N SER A 81 3.82 11.27 -2.05
CA SER A 81 2.65 12.03 -1.59
C SER A 81 2.29 11.67 -0.15
N LEU A 82 2.40 10.39 0.24
CA LEU A 82 2.16 9.96 1.62
C LEU A 82 3.16 10.58 2.60
N LEU A 83 4.44 10.64 2.24
CA LEU A 83 5.47 11.27 3.06
C LEU A 83 5.20 12.78 3.22
N ALA A 84 4.78 13.46 2.15
CA ALA A 84 4.42 14.87 2.21
C ALA A 84 3.22 15.12 3.15
N GLU A 85 2.17 14.30 3.07
CA GLU A 85 1.02 14.36 3.99
C GLU A 85 1.46 14.20 5.46
N GLN A 86 2.40 13.30 5.74
CA GLN A 86 2.90 13.08 7.09
C GLN A 86 3.66 14.30 7.64
N GLN A 87 4.42 15.00 6.80
CA GLN A 87 5.12 16.23 7.21
C GLN A 87 4.14 17.34 7.58
N VAL A 88 3.07 17.50 6.79
CA VAL A 88 2.01 18.49 7.07
C VAL A 88 1.33 18.20 8.42
N ARG A 89 1.02 16.93 8.72
CA ARG A 89 0.43 16.56 10.00
C ARG A 89 1.34 16.90 11.18
N LYS A 90 2.65 16.66 11.06
CA LYS A 90 3.62 17.03 12.11
C LYS A 90 3.68 18.53 12.36
N SER A 91 3.64 19.35 11.31
CA SER A 91 3.65 20.81 11.46
C SER A 91 2.35 21.36 12.06
N GLY A 92 1.20 20.70 11.83
CA GLY A 92 -0.09 21.12 12.36
C GLY A 92 -0.45 20.58 13.75
N SER A 93 0.34 19.66 14.30
CA SER A 93 0.19 19.12 15.67
C SER A 93 1.03 19.85 16.72
N ASN A 94 1.67 20.96 16.34
CA ASN A 94 2.58 21.73 17.20
C ASN A 94 1.94 23.03 17.74
N ASP A 95 0.60 23.14 17.69
CA ASP A 95 -0.21 24.19 18.31
C ASP A 95 -1.02 23.63 19.49
#